data_AF-A0A1K2EKZ6-F1
#
_entry.id   AF-A0A1K2EKZ6-F1
#
_cell.length_a   1.000
_cell.length_b   1.000
_cell.length_c   1.000
_cell.angle_alpha   90.00
_cell.angle_beta   90.00
_cell.angle_gamma   90.00
#
_symmetry.space_group_name_H-M   'P 1'
#
loop_
_entity.id
_entity.type
_entity.pdbx_description
1 polymer ?
#
loop_
_entity_poly.entity_id
_entity_poly.type
_entity_poly.pdbx_seq_one_letter_code
_entity_poly.pdbx_strand_id
1 'polypeptide(L)'
;MTDTDDSLRARWQETLTRARGGAAGPDPAPYAANLLARWAEPQRRYHTTAHLVAVLDHIDTLAGHAADPDAVRLAAWFHDAVYRPDRSENEERSAALAERALPEAGVPDGVTAEVARLVRLTVTHDPADGDADGEVLCDADLAILAAAPSQYAAYAAQVREEYGFVPDDAFREGRATVLRQLLGLPRLFRTPHGAEHWEPRARQNLLTELELLGH
;
A
#
# COMPACT_ATOMS: atom_id res chain seq x y z
N MET A 1 5.82 -3.21 -20.79
CA MET A 1 4.84 -2.34 -20.12
C MET A 1 3.41 -2.80 -20.39
N THR A 2 3.07 -3.25 -21.60
CA THR A 2 1.73 -3.83 -21.89
C THR A 2 1.40 -5.07 -21.07
N ASP A 3 2.37 -5.98 -20.87
CA ASP A 3 2.13 -7.26 -20.16
C ASP A 3 1.78 -7.08 -18.67
N THR A 4 2.44 -6.14 -17.98
CA THR A 4 2.15 -5.80 -16.58
C THR A 4 0.79 -5.13 -16.43
N ASP A 5 0.46 -4.19 -17.32
CA ASP A 5 -0.84 -3.50 -17.31
C ASP A 5 -1.99 -4.48 -17.58
N ASP A 6 -1.81 -5.41 -18.53
CA ASP A 6 -2.80 -6.45 -18.85
C ASP A 6 -3.00 -7.41 -17.67
N SER A 7 -1.91 -7.82 -17.01
CA SER A 7 -1.97 -8.62 -15.77
C SER A 7 -2.71 -7.88 -14.65
N LEU A 8 -2.40 -6.61 -14.43
CA LEU A 8 -3.06 -5.78 -13.42
C LEU A 8 -4.56 -5.60 -13.73
N ARG A 9 -4.94 -5.40 -14.99
CA ARG A 9 -6.35 -5.35 -15.40
C ARG A 9 -7.08 -6.66 -15.11
N ALA A 10 -6.44 -7.80 -15.36
CA ALA A 10 -7.00 -9.11 -15.04
C ALA A 10 -7.20 -9.28 -13.52
N ARG A 11 -6.19 -8.93 -12.71
CA ARG A 11 -6.28 -8.97 -11.24
C ARG A 11 -7.38 -8.08 -10.70
N TRP A 12 -7.53 -6.87 -11.24
CA TRP A 12 -8.63 -5.98 -10.87
C TRP A 12 -10.00 -6.60 -11.20
N GLN A 13 -10.17 -7.11 -12.42
CA GLN A 13 -11.42 -7.75 -12.85
C GLN A 13 -11.78 -8.93 -11.95
N GLU A 14 -10.83 -9.80 -11.62
CA GLU A 14 -11.03 -10.94 -10.73
C GLU A 14 -11.43 -10.49 -9.32
N THR A 15 -10.66 -9.57 -8.73
CA THR A 15 -10.90 -9.03 -7.39
C THR A 15 -12.28 -8.39 -7.30
N LEU A 16 -12.62 -7.50 -8.24
CA LEU A 16 -13.90 -6.80 -8.25
C LEU A 16 -15.07 -7.77 -8.44
N THR A 17 -14.91 -8.80 -9.29
CA THR A 17 -15.96 -9.80 -9.50
C THR A 17 -16.24 -10.61 -8.23
N ARG A 18 -15.19 -10.98 -7.48
CA ARG A 18 -15.34 -11.68 -6.21
C ARG A 18 -15.96 -10.80 -5.12
N ALA A 19 -15.50 -9.55 -5.01
CA ALA A 19 -16.02 -8.58 -4.04
C ALA A 19 -17.51 -8.24 -4.24
N ARG A 20 -18.03 -8.40 -5.47
CA ARG A 20 -19.48 -8.31 -5.78
C ARG A 20 -20.30 -9.51 -5.29
N GLY A 21 -19.68 -10.53 -4.71
CA GLY A 21 -20.35 -11.78 -4.32
C GLY A 21 -20.90 -12.57 -5.51
N GLY A 22 -20.27 -12.45 -6.68
CA GLY A 22 -20.69 -13.12 -7.92
C GLY A 22 -21.87 -12.45 -8.64
N ALA A 23 -22.36 -11.30 -8.15
CA ALA A 23 -23.38 -10.54 -8.86
C ALA A 23 -22.81 -9.92 -10.16
N ALA A 24 -23.65 -9.89 -11.20
CA ALA A 24 -23.36 -9.08 -12.37
C ALA A 24 -23.31 -7.60 -11.96
N GLY A 25 -22.34 -6.87 -12.48
CA GLY A 25 -22.16 -5.46 -12.20
C GLY A 25 -21.61 -4.72 -13.43
N PRO A 26 -21.37 -3.41 -13.30
CA PRO A 26 -20.79 -2.61 -14.38
C PRO A 26 -19.46 -3.17 -14.88
N ASP A 27 -19.07 -2.79 -16.09
CA ASP A 27 -17.79 -3.17 -16.68
C ASP A 27 -16.62 -2.77 -15.73
N PRO A 28 -15.75 -3.70 -15.32
CA PRO A 28 -14.59 -3.40 -14.49
C PRO A 28 -13.53 -2.54 -15.21
N ALA A 29 -13.47 -2.57 -16.54
CA ALA A 29 -12.35 -2.02 -17.31
C ALA A 29 -12.15 -0.50 -17.15
N PRO A 30 -13.19 0.36 -17.12
CA PRO A 30 -13.02 1.80 -16.88
C PRO A 30 -12.40 2.12 -15.51
N TYR A 31 -12.76 1.35 -14.47
CA TYR A 31 -12.22 1.53 -13.12
C TYR A 31 -10.74 1.13 -13.06
N ALA A 32 -10.36 -0.01 -13.65
CA ALA A 32 -8.96 -0.41 -13.79
C ALA A 32 -8.15 0.66 -14.52
N ALA A 33 -8.67 1.16 -15.65
CA ALA A 33 -7.99 2.19 -16.44
C ALA A 33 -7.77 3.48 -15.63
N ASN A 34 -8.76 3.91 -14.85
CA ASN A 34 -8.64 5.10 -14.00
C ASN A 34 -7.59 4.92 -12.90
N LEU A 35 -7.62 3.79 -12.19
CA LEU A 35 -6.65 3.49 -11.13
C LEU A 35 -5.24 3.39 -11.69
N LEU A 36 -5.04 2.64 -12.78
CA LEU A 36 -3.72 2.50 -13.41
C LEU A 36 -3.17 3.85 -13.90
N ALA A 37 -4.02 4.72 -14.45
CA ALA A 37 -3.58 6.06 -14.84
C ALA A 37 -3.07 6.88 -13.64
N ARG A 38 -3.70 6.75 -12.47
CA ARG A 38 -3.26 7.41 -11.23
C ARG A 38 -1.93 6.86 -10.72
N TRP A 39 -1.79 5.53 -10.71
CA TRP A 39 -0.55 4.86 -10.32
C TRP A 39 0.61 5.13 -11.30
N ALA A 40 0.31 5.49 -12.55
CA ALA A 40 1.28 5.83 -13.58
C ALA A 40 1.58 7.34 -13.69
N GLU A 41 1.08 8.16 -12.76
CA GLU A 41 1.34 9.60 -12.78
C GLU A 41 2.85 9.93 -12.74
N PRO A 42 3.34 10.86 -13.57
CA PRO A 42 4.77 11.00 -13.89
C PRO A 42 5.65 11.51 -12.74
N GLN A 43 5.06 12.07 -11.69
CA GLN A 43 5.78 12.50 -10.50
C GLN A 43 6.15 11.35 -9.55
N ARG A 44 5.51 10.18 -9.70
CA ARG A 44 5.78 9.01 -8.85
C ARG A 44 7.12 8.37 -9.24
N ARG A 45 7.84 7.85 -8.25
CA ARG A 45 9.09 7.11 -8.44
C ARG A 45 9.04 5.78 -7.73
N TYR A 46 8.58 5.77 -6.48
CA TYR A 46 8.35 4.55 -5.71
C TYR A 46 6.89 4.11 -5.84
N HIS A 47 5.94 5.00 -5.53
CA HIS A 47 4.51 4.70 -5.46
C HIS A 47 3.88 4.59 -6.85
N THR A 48 4.34 3.62 -7.63
CA THR A 48 4.00 3.36 -9.03
C THR A 48 3.23 2.05 -9.18
N THR A 49 2.86 1.67 -10.40
CA THR A 49 2.27 0.34 -10.66
C THR A 49 3.18 -0.82 -10.22
N ALA A 50 4.50 -0.62 -10.13
CA ALA A 50 5.42 -1.63 -9.60
C ALA A 50 5.22 -1.85 -8.08
N HIS A 51 4.98 -0.78 -7.31
CA HIS A 51 4.61 -0.89 -5.89
C HIS A 51 3.29 -1.62 -5.73
N LEU A 52 2.26 -1.22 -6.50
CA LEU A 52 0.97 -1.90 -6.48
C LEU A 52 1.08 -3.41 -6.76
N VAL A 53 1.87 -3.82 -7.75
CA VAL A 53 2.13 -5.26 -8.02
C VAL A 53 2.75 -5.93 -6.81
N ALA A 54 3.79 -5.34 -6.22
CA ALA A 54 4.45 -5.90 -5.04
C ALA A 54 3.49 -6.07 -3.86
N VAL A 55 2.69 -5.04 -3.53
CA VAL A 55 1.71 -5.11 -2.44
C VAL A 55 0.68 -6.22 -2.69
N LEU A 56 0.14 -6.32 -3.92
CA LEU A 56 -0.82 -7.37 -4.25
C LEU A 56 -0.19 -8.78 -4.17
N ASP A 57 1.07 -8.94 -4.56
CA ASP A 57 1.80 -10.22 -4.45
C ASP A 57 2.07 -10.60 -2.98
N HIS A 58 2.36 -9.62 -2.13
CA HIS A 58 2.47 -9.82 -0.69
C HIS A 58 1.12 -10.17 -0.05
N ILE A 59 0.02 -9.54 -0.48
CA ILE A 59 -1.34 -9.92 -0.06
C ILE A 59 -1.63 -11.37 -0.47
N ASP A 60 -1.24 -11.80 -1.67
CA ASP A 60 -1.45 -13.19 -2.09
C ASP A 60 -0.67 -14.18 -1.22
N THR A 61 0.52 -13.80 -0.73
CA THR A 61 1.30 -14.58 0.25
C THR A 61 0.59 -14.64 1.61
N LEU A 62 -0.03 -13.55 2.02
CA LEU A 62 -0.67 -13.38 3.33
C LEU A 62 -2.17 -13.71 3.35
N ALA A 63 -2.77 -14.08 2.22
CA ALA A 63 -4.23 -14.17 2.07
C ALA A 63 -4.90 -15.12 3.08
N GLY A 64 -4.18 -16.14 3.58
CA GLY A 64 -4.67 -17.06 4.62
C GLY A 64 -4.78 -16.43 6.02
N HIS A 65 -4.24 -15.23 6.22
CA HIS A 65 -4.35 -14.46 7.46
C HIS A 65 -5.47 -13.41 7.42
N ALA A 66 -6.00 -13.09 6.23
CA ALA A 66 -7.08 -12.10 6.07
C ALA A 66 -8.45 -12.72 6.38
N ALA A 67 -9.38 -11.93 6.91
CA ALA A 67 -10.77 -12.29 7.06
C ALA A 67 -11.53 -12.12 5.72
N ASP A 68 -11.24 -11.04 4.99
CA ASP A 68 -11.73 -10.77 3.64
C ASP A 68 -10.55 -10.34 2.73
N PRO A 69 -9.85 -11.31 2.10
CA PRO A 69 -8.70 -10.99 1.25
C PRO A 69 -9.07 -10.17 0.00
N ASP A 70 -10.33 -10.20 -0.44
CA ASP A 70 -10.75 -9.40 -1.60
C ASP A 70 -10.97 -7.93 -1.20
N ALA A 71 -11.49 -7.65 0.00
CA ALA A 71 -11.49 -6.30 0.57
C ALA A 71 -10.06 -5.76 0.74
N VAL A 72 -9.12 -6.57 1.23
CA VAL A 72 -7.71 -6.20 1.36
C VAL A 72 -7.09 -5.86 -0.01
N ARG A 73 -7.33 -6.70 -1.04
CA ARG A 73 -6.86 -6.40 -2.41
C ARG A 73 -7.45 -5.11 -2.94
N LEU A 74 -8.76 -4.89 -2.77
CA LEU A 74 -9.38 -3.62 -3.17
C LEU A 74 -8.71 -2.44 -2.45
N ALA A 75 -8.47 -2.52 -1.14
CA ALA A 75 -7.77 -1.47 -0.40
C ALA A 75 -6.37 -1.21 -0.95
N ALA A 76 -5.61 -2.24 -1.34
CA ALA A 76 -4.31 -2.06 -1.98
C ALA A 76 -4.39 -1.28 -3.30
N TRP A 77 -5.44 -1.48 -4.11
CA TRP A 77 -5.65 -0.68 -5.33
C TRP A 77 -5.88 0.81 -5.05
N PHE A 78 -6.51 1.13 -3.92
CA PHE A 78 -6.89 2.50 -3.58
C PHE A 78 -5.90 3.24 -2.68
N HIS A 79 -5.10 2.58 -1.83
CA HIS A 79 -4.40 3.26 -0.72
C HIS A 79 -3.58 4.49 -1.14
N ASP A 80 -2.80 4.38 -2.22
CA ASP A 80 -2.06 5.50 -2.83
C ASP A 80 -2.61 5.94 -4.19
N ALA A 81 -3.86 5.63 -4.51
CA ALA A 81 -4.48 6.06 -5.77
C ALA A 81 -4.60 7.59 -5.88
N VAL A 82 -4.58 8.30 -4.75
CA VAL A 82 -4.29 9.74 -4.70
C VAL A 82 -2.93 9.91 -4.02
N TYR A 83 -1.93 10.45 -4.73
CA TYR A 83 -0.60 10.65 -4.16
C TYR A 83 -0.04 12.01 -4.54
N ARG A 84 0.08 12.85 -3.53
CA ARG A 84 0.60 14.21 -3.63
C ARG A 84 1.56 14.39 -2.45
N PRO A 85 2.88 14.20 -2.64
CA PRO A 85 3.84 14.27 -1.52
C PRO A 85 3.89 15.66 -0.86
N ASP A 86 3.33 16.69 -1.51
CA ASP A 86 3.14 18.04 -0.96
C ASP A 86 1.91 18.17 -0.03
N ARG A 87 1.18 17.08 0.25
CA ARG A 87 -0.09 17.06 1.00
C ARG A 87 -0.13 15.91 2.00
N SER A 88 -0.84 16.13 3.11
CA SER A 88 -1.04 15.14 4.19
C SER A 88 -2.39 14.44 4.17
N GLU A 89 -3.17 14.61 3.09
CA GLU A 89 -4.56 14.14 2.99
C GLU A 89 -4.69 12.99 1.97
N ASN A 90 -3.58 12.36 1.58
CA ASN A 90 -3.56 11.41 0.46
C ASN A 90 -4.46 10.20 0.74
N GLU A 91 -4.29 9.59 1.91
CA GLU A 91 -5.00 8.40 2.36
C GLU A 91 -6.51 8.69 2.51
N GLU A 92 -6.87 9.84 3.09
CA GLU A 92 -8.29 10.25 3.18
C GLU A 92 -8.91 10.46 1.79
N ARG A 93 -8.18 11.08 0.86
CA ARG A 93 -8.66 11.29 -0.52
C ARG A 93 -8.73 9.98 -1.31
N SER A 94 -7.82 9.06 -1.06
CA SER A 94 -7.82 7.69 -1.59
C SER A 94 -9.02 6.89 -1.06
N ALA A 95 -9.32 6.99 0.24
CA ALA A 95 -10.50 6.37 0.84
C ALA A 95 -11.80 6.96 0.28
N ALA A 96 -11.89 8.29 0.18
CA ALA A 96 -13.03 8.96 -0.43
C ALA A 96 -13.22 8.63 -1.92
N LEU A 97 -12.12 8.30 -2.63
CA LEU A 97 -12.19 7.78 -3.99
C LEU A 97 -12.80 6.37 -4.01
N ALA A 98 -12.40 5.49 -3.09
CA ALA A 98 -12.96 4.15 -2.95
C ALA A 98 -14.47 4.19 -2.61
N GLU A 99 -14.86 5.04 -1.65
CA GLU A 99 -16.26 5.24 -1.23
C GLU A 99 -17.18 5.70 -2.36
N ARG A 100 -16.64 6.34 -3.39
CA ARG A 100 -17.39 6.73 -4.59
C ARG A 100 -17.37 5.63 -5.65
N ALA A 101 -16.19 5.12 -5.97
CA ALA A 101 -15.99 4.22 -7.10
C ALA A 101 -16.55 2.82 -6.86
N LEU A 102 -16.45 2.28 -5.64
CA LEU A 102 -16.84 0.90 -5.35
C LEU A 102 -18.36 0.67 -5.40
N PRO A 103 -19.22 1.56 -4.84
CA PRO A 103 -20.66 1.44 -5.01
C PRO A 103 -21.11 1.62 -6.47
N GLU A 104 -20.50 2.57 -7.19
CA GLU A 104 -20.73 2.75 -8.65
C GLU A 104 -20.31 1.50 -9.44
N ALA A 105 -19.31 0.78 -8.95
CA ALA A 105 -18.86 -0.50 -9.49
C ALA A 105 -19.66 -1.70 -8.93
N GLY A 106 -20.74 -1.51 -8.17
CA GLY A 106 -21.63 -2.57 -7.69
C GLY A 106 -21.08 -3.38 -6.52
N VAL A 107 -20.07 -2.89 -5.80
CA VAL A 107 -19.57 -3.51 -4.57
C VAL A 107 -20.50 -3.15 -3.40
N PRO A 108 -20.87 -4.10 -2.52
CA PRO A 108 -21.75 -3.82 -1.39
C PRO A 108 -21.19 -2.74 -0.44
N ASP A 109 -22.09 -1.98 0.18
CA ASP A 109 -21.72 -0.88 1.09
C ASP A 109 -20.83 -1.33 2.24
N GLY A 110 -21.05 -2.54 2.79
CA GLY A 110 -20.23 -3.10 3.86
C GLY A 110 -18.77 -3.34 3.45
N VAL A 111 -18.56 -3.91 2.27
CA VAL A 111 -17.20 -4.13 1.71
C VAL A 111 -16.56 -2.78 1.36
N THR A 112 -17.33 -1.84 0.79
CA THR A 112 -16.85 -0.49 0.49
C THR A 112 -16.37 0.24 1.74
N ALA A 113 -17.15 0.18 2.83
CA ALA A 113 -16.79 0.80 4.10
C ALA A 113 -15.52 0.20 4.68
N GLU A 114 -15.36 -1.13 4.58
CA GLU A 114 -14.15 -1.81 5.03
C GLU A 114 -12.93 -1.42 4.20
N VAL A 115 -13.04 -1.39 2.87
CA VAL A 115 -11.96 -0.90 2.00
C VAL A 115 -11.52 0.51 2.37
N ALA A 116 -12.48 1.42 2.59
CA ALA A 116 -12.18 2.80 2.96
C ALA A 116 -11.53 2.91 4.35
N ARG A 117 -11.92 2.06 5.31
CA ARG A 117 -11.28 1.96 6.63
C ARG A 117 -9.83 1.48 6.50
N LEU A 118 -9.60 0.42 5.72
CA LEU A 118 -8.28 -0.15 5.47
C LEU A 118 -7.35 0.85 4.78
N VAL A 119 -7.85 1.61 3.79
CA VAL A 119 -7.07 2.68 3.14
C VAL A 119 -6.67 3.76 4.16
N ARG A 120 -7.57 4.19 5.06
CA ARG A 120 -7.22 5.18 6.09
C ARG A 120 -6.21 4.64 7.11
N LEU A 121 -6.21 3.33 7.35
CA LEU A 121 -5.30 2.69 8.29
C LEU A 121 -3.83 2.80 7.85
N THR A 122 -3.55 2.94 6.54
CA THR A 122 -2.18 3.11 6.02
C THR A 122 -1.55 4.46 6.37
N VAL A 123 -2.26 5.37 7.04
CA VAL A 123 -1.64 6.58 7.61
C VAL A 123 -0.67 6.23 8.74
N THR A 124 -1.01 5.24 9.56
CA THR A 124 -0.22 4.88 10.76
C THR A 124 0.44 3.53 10.65
N HIS A 125 -0.07 2.65 9.78
CA HIS A 125 0.30 1.24 9.68
C HIS A 125 0.24 0.50 11.02
N ASP A 126 -0.67 0.92 11.90
CA ASP A 126 -0.83 0.35 13.25
C ASP A 126 -2.26 -0.17 13.46
N PRO A 127 -2.59 -1.36 12.91
CA PRO A 127 -3.88 -2.01 13.17
C PRO A 127 -4.04 -2.38 14.64
N ALA A 128 -5.29 -2.46 15.10
CA ALA A 128 -5.59 -3.05 16.39
C ALA A 128 -5.28 -4.56 16.38
N ASP A 129 -4.92 -5.13 17.53
CA ASP A 129 -4.71 -6.59 17.62
C ASP A 129 -5.99 -7.34 17.24
N GLY A 130 -5.87 -8.25 16.27
CA GLY A 130 -7.00 -9.04 15.76
C GLY A 130 -7.76 -8.38 14.61
N ASP A 131 -7.34 -7.19 14.14
CA ASP A 131 -7.79 -6.60 12.88
C ASP A 131 -7.13 -7.32 11.70
N ALA A 132 -7.58 -8.54 11.41
CA ALA A 132 -6.94 -9.45 10.46
C ALA A 132 -6.70 -8.82 9.06
N ASP A 133 -7.67 -8.07 8.53
CA ASP A 133 -7.54 -7.43 7.22
C ASP A 133 -6.57 -6.23 7.26
N GLY A 134 -6.61 -5.46 8.35
CA GLY A 134 -5.67 -4.36 8.58
C GLY A 134 -4.23 -4.85 8.77
N GLU A 135 -4.04 -5.94 9.52
CA GLU A 135 -2.76 -6.62 9.72
C GLU A 135 -2.17 -7.07 8.38
N VAL A 136 -2.97 -7.68 7.50
CA VAL A 136 -2.50 -8.11 6.17
C VAL A 136 -2.16 -6.92 5.28
N LEU A 137 -3.01 -5.89 5.20
CA LEU A 137 -2.72 -4.73 4.34
C LEU A 137 -1.45 -4.01 4.79
N CYS A 138 -1.31 -3.76 6.09
CA CYS A 138 -0.17 -3.03 6.63
C CYS A 138 1.13 -3.82 6.43
N ASP A 139 1.11 -5.13 6.69
CA ASP A 139 2.29 -5.98 6.45
C ASP A 139 2.65 -6.02 4.95
N ALA A 140 1.67 -6.12 4.07
CA ALA A 140 1.92 -6.18 2.63
C ALA A 140 2.50 -4.88 2.08
N ASP A 141 2.00 -3.72 2.53
CA ASP A 141 2.51 -2.40 2.12
C ASP A 141 3.93 -2.14 2.66
N LEU A 142 4.20 -2.53 3.91
CA LEU A 142 5.50 -2.37 4.55
C LEU A 142 6.55 -3.43 4.14
N ALA A 143 6.18 -4.46 3.36
CA ALA A 143 7.06 -5.58 3.03
C ALA A 143 8.35 -5.16 2.29
N ILE A 144 8.35 -4.03 1.57
CA ILE A 144 9.57 -3.46 0.95
C ILE A 144 10.68 -3.22 1.98
N LEU A 145 10.32 -2.96 3.24
CA LEU A 145 11.29 -2.73 4.30
C LEU A 145 12.14 -3.97 4.54
N ALA A 146 11.59 -5.16 4.30
CA ALA A 146 12.29 -6.45 4.39
C ALA A 146 12.95 -6.89 3.07
N ALA A 147 13.07 -6.01 2.08
CA ALA A 147 13.76 -6.34 0.84
C ALA A 147 15.27 -6.53 1.05
N ALA A 148 15.96 -7.13 0.07
CA ALA A 148 17.42 -7.20 0.10
C ALA A 148 18.02 -5.78 0.16
N PRO A 149 19.20 -5.58 0.79
CA PRO A 149 19.74 -4.23 1.02
C PRO A 149 19.85 -3.34 -0.23
N SER A 150 20.17 -3.91 -1.39
CA SER A 150 20.23 -3.17 -2.66
C SER A 150 18.86 -2.70 -3.14
N GLN A 151 17.81 -3.51 -2.96
CA GLN A 151 16.43 -3.15 -3.30
C GLN A 151 15.89 -2.11 -2.31
N TYR A 152 16.19 -2.26 -1.02
CA TYR A 152 15.84 -1.27 -0.01
C TYR A 152 16.50 0.09 -0.29
N ALA A 153 17.78 0.11 -0.66
CA ALA A 153 18.48 1.34 -1.02
C ALA A 153 17.86 2.02 -2.25
N ALA A 154 17.43 1.24 -3.25
CA ALA A 154 16.72 1.77 -4.41
C ALA A 154 15.35 2.36 -4.01
N TYR A 155 14.60 1.68 -3.13
CA TYR A 155 13.36 2.20 -2.55
C TYR A 155 13.59 3.55 -1.84
N ALA A 156 14.57 3.62 -0.93
CA ALA A 156 14.86 4.86 -0.19
C ALA A 156 15.26 6.01 -1.13
N ALA A 157 16.04 5.73 -2.18
CA ALA A 157 16.39 6.72 -3.21
C ALA A 157 15.16 7.20 -4.00
N GLN A 158 14.26 6.31 -4.40
CA GLN A 158 13.03 6.68 -5.10
C GLN A 158 12.10 7.52 -4.22
N VAL A 159 11.98 7.20 -2.93
CA VAL A 159 11.28 8.05 -1.96
C VAL A 159 11.94 9.42 -1.87
N ARG A 160 13.28 9.50 -1.78
CA ARG A 160 13.99 10.79 -1.77
C ARG A 160 13.67 11.63 -3.00
N GLU A 161 13.59 11.01 -4.18
CA GLU A 161 13.22 11.70 -5.44
C GLU A 161 11.80 12.27 -5.41
N GLU A 162 10.81 11.55 -4.86
CA GLU A 162 9.42 12.04 -4.75
C GLU A 162 9.31 13.27 -3.86
N TYR A 163 10.18 13.37 -2.85
CA TYR A 163 10.31 14.53 -1.98
C TYR A 163 11.41 15.50 -2.43
N GLY A 164 11.85 15.47 -3.70
CA GLY A 164 12.94 16.31 -4.22
C GLY A 164 12.71 17.83 -4.05
N PHE A 165 11.46 18.25 -3.83
CA PHE A 165 11.10 19.64 -3.51
C PHE A 165 11.36 20.03 -2.05
N VAL A 166 11.57 19.06 -1.15
CA VAL A 166 11.88 19.27 0.26
C VAL A 166 13.40 19.47 0.42
N PRO A 167 13.85 20.52 1.14
CA PRO A 167 15.26 20.72 1.45
C PRO A 167 15.87 19.51 2.17
N ASP A 168 17.14 19.22 1.90
CA ASP A 168 17.79 17.99 2.38
C ASP A 168 17.70 17.79 3.90
N ASP A 169 17.98 18.83 4.70
CA ASP A 169 17.93 18.72 6.16
C ASP A 169 16.51 18.40 6.66
N ALA A 170 15.50 19.06 6.09
CA ALA A 170 14.10 18.81 6.42
C ALA A 170 13.64 17.42 5.96
N PHE A 171 14.10 16.94 4.81
CA PHE A 171 13.84 15.58 4.36
C PHE A 171 14.47 14.55 5.31
N ARG A 172 15.74 14.73 5.70
CA ARG A 172 16.41 13.81 6.63
C ARG A 172 15.68 13.74 7.97
N GLU A 173 15.29 14.88 8.53
CA GLU A 173 14.53 14.94 9.79
C GLU A 173 13.15 14.27 9.67
N GLY A 174 12.40 14.60 8.62
CA GLY A 174 11.09 14.01 8.35
C GLY A 174 11.15 12.50 8.12
N ARG A 175 12.07 12.05 7.28
CA ARG A 175 12.30 10.62 7.02
C ARG A 175 12.71 9.90 8.30
N ALA A 176 13.66 10.43 9.06
CA ALA A 176 14.07 9.82 10.34
C ALA A 176 12.92 9.75 11.34
N THR A 177 12.00 10.72 11.33
CA THR A 177 10.78 10.68 12.17
C THR A 177 9.88 9.50 11.80
N VAL A 178 9.62 9.29 10.51
CA VAL A 178 8.84 8.13 10.02
C VAL A 178 9.51 6.81 10.42
N LEU A 179 10.82 6.66 10.19
CA LEU A 179 11.53 5.42 10.53
C LEU A 179 11.51 5.14 12.04
N ARG A 180 11.65 6.18 12.88
CA ARG A 180 11.54 6.04 14.35
C ARG A 180 10.12 5.67 14.79
N GLN A 181 9.09 6.23 14.15
CA GLN A 181 7.70 5.84 14.42
C GLN A 181 7.50 4.35 14.14
N LEU A 182 7.91 3.86 12.96
CA LEU A 182 7.81 2.45 12.57
C LEU A 182 8.59 1.53 13.53
N LEU A 183 9.83 1.90 13.89
CA LEU A 183 10.64 1.12 14.83
C LEU A 183 10.08 1.11 16.27
N GLY A 184 9.30 2.14 16.61
CA GLY A 184 8.62 2.30 17.89
C GLY A 184 7.33 1.50 18.03
N LEU A 185 6.81 0.92 16.93
CA LEU A 185 5.67 0.01 16.99
C LEU A 185 6.05 -1.24 17.82
N PRO A 186 5.12 -1.78 18.65
CA PRO A 186 5.36 -3.00 19.41
C PRO A 186 5.76 -4.19 18.53
N ARG A 187 5.17 -4.26 17.33
CA ARG A 187 5.48 -5.20 16.25
C ARG A 187 5.42 -4.44 14.94
N LEU A 188 6.47 -4.51 14.13
CA LEU A 188 6.50 -3.84 12.82
C LEU A 188 5.64 -4.61 11.81
N PHE A 189 5.66 -5.94 11.89
CA PHE A 189 4.78 -6.81 11.12
C PHE A 189 3.85 -7.58 12.07
N ARG A 190 2.56 -7.61 11.74
CA ARG A 190 1.50 -8.09 12.63
C ARG A 190 1.11 -9.53 12.37
N THR A 191 1.18 -9.96 11.12
CA THR A 191 0.92 -11.35 10.74
C THR A 191 2.06 -12.26 11.24
N PRO A 192 1.78 -13.54 11.55
CA PRO A 192 2.83 -14.50 11.90
C PRO A 192 3.92 -14.61 10.83
N HIS A 193 3.53 -14.61 9.55
CA HIS A 193 4.48 -14.67 8.43
C HIS A 193 5.41 -13.45 8.39
N GLY A 194 4.85 -12.23 8.49
CA GLY A 194 5.65 -11.01 8.46
C GLY A 194 6.59 -10.91 9.67
N ALA A 195 6.12 -11.28 10.86
CA ALA A 195 6.94 -11.30 12.07
C ALA A 195 8.12 -12.29 11.96
N GLU A 196 7.90 -13.49 11.41
CA GLU A 196 8.94 -14.51 11.29
C GLU A 196 9.93 -14.21 10.16
N HIS A 197 9.43 -13.80 8.98
CA HIS A 197 10.24 -13.76 7.76
C HIS A 197 10.69 -12.36 7.34
N TRP A 198 9.98 -11.31 7.75
CA TRP A 198 10.23 -9.95 7.25
C TRP A 198 10.78 -9.02 8.34
N GLU A 199 10.25 -9.07 9.56
CA GLU A 199 10.60 -8.13 10.61
C GLU A 199 12.10 -8.04 10.94
N PRO A 200 12.85 -9.15 11.08
CA PRO A 200 14.28 -9.07 11.41
C PRO A 200 15.08 -8.26 10.40
N ARG A 201 14.83 -8.47 9.10
CA ARG A 201 15.52 -7.74 8.03
C ARG A 201 15.03 -6.31 7.89
N ALA A 202 13.72 -6.08 8.04
CA ALA A 202 13.18 -4.73 8.02
C ALA A 202 13.76 -3.85 9.12
N ARG A 203 13.83 -4.36 10.36
CA ARG A 203 14.46 -3.63 11.47
C ARG A 203 15.93 -3.33 11.17
N GLN A 204 16.68 -4.27 10.59
CA GLN A 204 18.06 -4.03 10.17
C GLN A 204 18.15 -2.88 9.15
N ASN A 205 17.34 -2.94 8.07
CA ASN A 205 17.35 -1.92 7.03
C ASN A 205 16.96 -0.53 7.56
N LEU A 206 15.89 -0.44 8.38
CA LEU A 206 15.43 0.81 8.98
C LEU A 206 16.51 1.44 9.89
N LEU A 207 17.19 0.63 10.72
CA LEU A 207 18.26 1.10 11.59
C LEU A 207 19.48 1.58 10.78
N THR A 208 19.85 0.85 9.72
CA THR A 208 20.92 1.28 8.81
C THR A 208 20.57 2.59 8.11
N GLU A 209 19.34 2.77 7.63
CA GLU A 209 18.94 4.04 7.02
C GLU A 209 18.99 5.19 8.04
N LEU A 210 18.52 4.96 9.27
CA LEU A 210 18.58 5.96 10.34
C LEU A 210 20.01 6.41 10.66
N GLU A 211 20.98 5.49 10.67
CA GLU A 211 22.38 5.82 10.86
C GLU A 211 22.91 6.69 9.71
N LEU A 212 22.59 6.32 8.46
CA LEU A 212 22.99 7.08 7.27
C LEU A 212 22.37 8.48 7.19
N LEU A 213 21.14 8.66 7.68
CA LEU A 213 20.47 9.97 7.75
C LEU A 213 21.03 10.90 8.83
N GLY A 214 21.73 10.34 9.84
CA GLY A 214 22.36 11.10 10.92
C GLY A 214 23.74 11.66 10.57
N HIS A 215 24.27 11.33 9.40
CA HIS A 215 25.53 11.84 8.83
C HIS A 215 25.28 12.98 7.84
#